data_AF-A0A443RZ59-F1
#
_entry.id   AF-A0A443RZ59-F1
#
_cell.length_a   1.000
_cell.length_b   1.000
_cell.length_c   1.000
_cell.angle_alpha   90.00
_cell.angle_beta   90.00
_cell.angle_gamma   90.00
#
_symmetry.space_group_name_H-M   'P 1'
#
loop_
_entity.id
_entity.type
_entity.pdbx_description
1 polymer ?
#
loop_
_entity_poly.entity_id
_entity_poly.type
_entity_poly.pdbx_seq_one_letter_code
_entity_poly.pdbx_strand_id
1 'polypeptide(L)'
;MPSLQRLYLDFNHIKVLDADSWLPVWDTIKYLDLMGNNVTCDCSLFWMTELNLPPRLYGECDSPMSLKGHTLSTLWPWHISEAPEMADQRCATIAGHFALN
;
A
#
# COMPACT_ATOMS: atom_id res chain seq x y z
N MET A 1 -7.10 11.99 13.75
CA MET A 1 -6.41 13.28 13.59
C MET A 1 -6.89 13.94 12.30
N PRO A 2 -7.92 14.79 12.31
CA PRO A 2 -8.60 15.23 11.08
C PRO A 2 -7.80 16.20 10.20
N SER A 3 -6.59 16.62 10.62
CA SER A 3 -5.77 17.61 9.90
C SER A 3 -4.42 17.06 9.42
N LEU A 4 -4.20 15.74 9.53
CA LEU A 4 -2.93 15.14 9.13
C LEU A 4 -2.84 15.10 7.60
N GLN A 5 -1.89 15.85 7.02
CA GLN A 5 -1.76 15.98 5.56
C GLN A 5 -0.40 15.55 5.03
N ARG A 6 0.64 15.56 5.87
CA ARG A 6 2.01 15.24 5.48
C ARG A 6 2.60 14.26 6.48
N LEU A 7 3.01 13.09 6.00
CA LEU A 7 3.76 12.11 6.78
C LEU A 7 5.10 11.86 6.10
N TYR A 8 6.15 11.89 6.92
CA TYR A 8 7.50 11.52 6.57
C TYR A 8 7.85 10.32 7.44
N LEU A 9 7.94 9.15 6.82
CA LEU A 9 8.25 7.88 7.47
C LEU A 9 9.42 7.19 6.77
N ASP A 10 10.18 7.94 5.97
CA ASP A 10 11.34 7.48 5.24
C ASP A 10 12.44 6.92 6.16
N PHE A 11 13.22 5.97 5.63
CA PHE A 11 14.32 5.29 6.31
C PHE A 11 13.95 4.64 7.65
N ASN A 12 12.77 4.02 7.70
CA ASN A 12 12.33 3.19 8.82
C ASN A 12 12.27 1.70 8.41
N HIS A 13 11.66 0.88 9.26
CA HIS A 13 11.48 -0.56 9.03
C HIS A 13 10.02 -0.93 8.74
N ILE A 14 9.27 -0.04 8.07
CA ILE A 14 7.88 -0.30 7.71
C ILE A 14 7.85 -1.36 6.64
N LYS A 15 7.16 -2.47 6.94
CA LYS A 15 6.99 -3.59 6.03
C LYS A 15 5.58 -3.71 5.50
N VAL A 16 4.58 -3.39 6.33
CA VAL A 16 3.17 -3.59 6.00
C VAL A 16 2.44 -2.27 6.22
N LEU A 17 1.56 -1.94 5.26
CA LEU A 17 0.63 -0.81 5.35
C LEU A 17 -0.77 -1.40 5.53
N ASP A 18 -1.09 -1.75 6.77
CA ASP A 18 -2.37 -2.39 7.12
C ASP A 18 -3.58 -1.48 6.89
N ALA A 19 -4.62 -1.98 6.24
CA ALA A 19 -5.76 -1.18 5.84
C ALA A 19 -6.43 -0.47 7.03
N ASP A 20 -6.64 -1.16 8.15
CA ASP A 20 -7.33 -0.60 9.32
C ASP A 20 -6.56 0.56 9.94
N SER A 21 -5.23 0.55 9.84
CA SER A 21 -4.35 1.61 10.34
C SER A 21 -4.37 2.86 9.45
N TRP A 22 -4.48 2.69 8.14
CA TRP A 22 -4.28 3.76 7.16
C TRP A 22 -5.59 4.36 6.62
N LEU A 23 -6.64 3.55 6.45
CA LEU A 23 -7.95 3.98 5.92
C LEU A 23 -8.53 5.21 6.65
N PRO A 24 -8.48 5.33 8.00
CA PRO A 24 -9.06 6.48 8.70
C PRO A 24 -8.45 7.84 8.35
N VAL A 25 -7.25 7.86 7.76
CA VAL A 25 -6.53 9.09 7.41
C VAL A 25 -6.19 9.20 5.92
N TRP A 26 -6.36 8.13 5.14
CA TRP A 26 -5.89 8.02 3.75
C TRP A 26 -6.30 9.21 2.87
N ASP A 27 -7.58 9.57 2.88
CA ASP A 27 -8.13 10.66 2.06
C ASP A 27 -7.60 12.06 2.45
N THR A 28 -7.13 12.21 3.69
CA THR A 28 -6.59 13.48 4.20
C THR A 28 -5.12 13.69 3.81
N ILE A 29 -4.38 12.61 3.60
CA ILE A 29 -2.95 12.64 3.30
C ILE A 29 -2.71 13.21 1.89
N LYS A 30 -1.81 14.20 1.80
CA LYS A 30 -1.38 14.84 0.55
C LYS A 30 0.09 14.59 0.22
N TYR A 31 0.87 14.18 1.21
CA TYR A 31 2.28 13.83 1.08
C TYR A 31 2.57 12.65 2.00
N LEU A 32 3.07 11.55 1.43
CA LEU A 32 3.51 10.37 2.16
C LEU A 32 4.86 9.92 1.60
N ASP A 33 5.88 9.95 2.45
CA ASP A 33 7.20 9.43 2.13
C ASP A 33 7.48 8.14 2.89
N LEU A 34 7.69 7.07 2.14
CA LEU A 34 8.03 5.72 2.62
C LEU A 34 9.35 5.24 2.01
N MET A 35 10.15 6.12 1.38
CA MET A 35 11.45 5.72 0.82
C MET A 35 12.35 5.08 1.87
N GLY A 36 13.18 4.12 1.45
CA GLY A 36 14.11 3.44 2.38
C GLY A 36 13.46 2.54 3.42
N ASN A 37 12.19 2.15 3.24
CA ASN A 37 11.52 1.10 4.01
C ASN A 37 11.51 -0.24 3.27
N ASN A 38 11.04 -1.31 3.92
CA ASN A 38 10.99 -2.67 3.39
C ASN A 38 9.57 -3.10 3.01
N VAL A 39 8.85 -2.28 2.26
CA VAL A 39 7.41 -2.48 2.00
C VAL A 39 7.16 -3.78 1.22
N THR A 40 6.28 -4.63 1.74
CA THR A 40 5.79 -5.82 1.08
C THR A 40 4.54 -5.49 0.27
N CYS A 41 4.63 -5.66 -1.05
CA CYS A 41 3.59 -5.40 -2.04
C CYS A 41 2.86 -6.69 -2.41
N ASP A 42 2.21 -7.29 -1.41
CA ASP A 42 1.38 -8.49 -1.58
C ASP A 42 -0.11 -8.18 -1.36
N CYS A 43 -0.92 -9.22 -1.08
CA CYS A 43 -2.35 -9.02 -0.87
C CYS A 43 -2.68 -8.12 0.32
N SER A 44 -1.77 -7.96 1.29
CA SER A 44 -1.96 -7.02 2.41
C SER A 44 -1.94 -5.56 1.97
N LEU A 45 -1.32 -5.25 0.82
CA LEU A 45 -1.27 -3.91 0.23
C LEU A 45 -2.31 -3.71 -0.87
N PHE A 46 -3.08 -4.74 -1.23
CA PHE A 46 -4.02 -4.71 -2.34
C PHE A 46 -5.04 -3.58 -2.24
N TRP A 47 -5.54 -3.30 -1.03
CA TRP A 47 -6.49 -2.21 -0.76
C TRP A 47 -5.99 -0.86 -1.30
N MET A 48 -4.69 -0.58 -1.19
CA MET A 48 -4.09 0.68 -1.62
C MET A 48 -4.26 0.87 -3.14
N THR A 49 -4.24 -0.22 -3.91
CA THR A 49 -4.38 -0.20 -5.37
C THR A 49 -5.82 0.03 -5.85
N GLU A 50 -6.80 -0.08 -4.95
CA GLU A 50 -8.23 0.16 -5.23
C GLU A 50 -8.68 1.58 -4.86
N LEU A 51 -7.79 2.41 -4.28
CA LEU A 51 -8.09 3.76 -3.83
C LEU A 51 -7.35 4.84 -4.62
N ASN A 52 -7.82 6.08 -4.46
CA ASN A 52 -7.04 7.23 -4.88
C ASN A 52 -5.79 7.34 -4.00
N LEU A 53 -4.62 7.29 -4.63
CA LEU A 53 -3.35 7.45 -3.93
C LEU A 53 -3.12 8.92 -3.52
N PRO A 54 -2.37 9.19 -2.43
CA PRO A 54 -1.90 10.52 -2.11
C PRO A 54 -1.19 11.15 -3.32
N PRO A 55 -1.44 12.43 -3.67
CA PRO A 55 -0.83 13.08 -4.83
C PRO A 55 0.69 13.04 -4.88
N ARG A 56 1.33 12.96 -3.70
CA ARG A 56 2.77 12.78 -3.54
C ARG A 56 2.99 11.57 -2.65
N LEU A 57 3.16 10.42 -3.28
CA LEU A 57 3.51 9.16 -2.64
C LEU A 57 4.88 8.71 -3.13
N TYR A 58 5.82 8.60 -2.19
CA TYR A 58 7.17 8.11 -2.44
C TYR A 58 7.39 6.80 -1.69
N GLY A 59 8.06 5.85 -2.33
CA GLY A 59 8.32 4.53 -1.79
C GLY A 59 8.37 3.49 -2.90
N GLU A 60 8.97 2.34 -2.59
CA GLU A 60 9.12 1.22 -3.50
C GLU A 60 8.87 -0.10 -2.76
N CYS A 61 8.50 -1.13 -3.50
CA CYS A 61 8.38 -2.48 -2.98
C CYS A 61 9.77 -3.08 -2.71
N ASP A 62 9.93 -3.76 -1.57
CA ASP A 62 11.09 -4.60 -1.29
C ASP A 62 10.81 -6.09 -1.53
N SER A 63 9.52 -6.47 -1.44
CA SER A 63 9.01 -7.83 -1.72
C SER A 63 7.60 -7.75 -2.31
N PRO A 64 7.12 -8.77 -3.04
CA PRO A 64 7.84 -9.96 -3.50
C PRO A 64 9.00 -9.63 -4.48
N MET A 65 9.84 -10.60 -4.82
CA MET A 65 11.03 -10.36 -5.65
C MET A 65 10.64 -9.88 -7.05
N SER A 66 9.53 -10.39 -7.60
CA SER A 66 8.93 -9.94 -8.86
C SER A 66 8.55 -8.46 -8.89
N LEU A 67 8.28 -7.85 -7.74
CA LEU A 67 7.91 -6.44 -7.61
C LEU A 67 9.02 -5.59 -6.97
N LYS A 68 10.17 -6.16 -6.63
CA LYS A 68 11.23 -5.42 -5.94
C LYS A 68 11.69 -4.20 -6.76
N GLY A 69 11.73 -3.03 -6.11
CA GLY A 69 12.04 -1.74 -6.72
C GLY A 69 10.89 -1.10 -7.50
N HIS A 70 9.72 -1.74 -7.56
CA HIS A 70 8.54 -1.15 -8.22
C HIS A 70 7.98 -0.01 -7.35
N THR A 71 7.73 1.15 -7.96
CA THR A 71 7.26 2.33 -7.25
C THR A 71 5.84 2.13 -6.73
N LEU A 72 5.58 2.49 -5.46
CA LEU A 72 4.26 2.32 -4.83
C LEU A 72 3.16 3.13 -5.54
N SER A 73 3.51 4.32 -6.07
CA SER A 73 2.57 5.20 -6.78
C SER A 73 2.18 4.71 -8.18
N THR A 74 2.85 3.67 -8.69
CA THR A 74 2.55 3.05 -9.99
C THR A 74 2.04 1.62 -9.85
N LEU A 75 1.74 1.17 -8.62
CA LEU A 75 1.12 -0.12 -8.39
C LEU A 75 -0.33 -0.12 -8.86
N TRP A 76 -0.73 -1.25 -9.42
CA TRP A 76 -2.08 -1.52 -9.89
C TRP A 76 -2.49 -2.91 -9.41
N PRO A 77 -3.80 -3.22 -9.36
CA PRO A 77 -4.27 -4.51 -8.89
C PRO A 77 -3.60 -5.71 -9.58
N TRP A 78 -3.38 -5.63 -10.90
CA TRP A 78 -2.77 -6.73 -11.67
C TRP A 78 -1.31 -6.99 -11.30
N HIS A 79 -0.53 -5.97 -10.92
CA HIS A 79 0.85 -6.17 -10.48
C HIS A 79 0.91 -7.09 -9.26
N ILE A 80 -0.03 -6.92 -8.33
CA ILE A 80 -0.12 -7.70 -7.10
C ILE A 80 -0.77 -9.06 -7.37
N SER A 81 -1.88 -9.12 -8.12
CA SER A 81 -2.62 -10.36 -8.33
C SER A 81 -1.90 -11.37 -9.25
N GLU A 82 -0.98 -10.91 -10.10
CA GLU A 82 -0.25 -11.76 -11.04
C GLU A 82 1.21 -12.02 -10.63
N ALA A 83 1.63 -11.53 -9.46
CA ALA A 83 2.96 -11.83 -8.93
C ALA A 83 3.11 -13.35 -8.77
N PRO A 84 4.15 -13.98 -9.34
CA PRO A 84 4.32 -15.44 -9.32
C PRO A 84 4.30 -16.03 -7.91
N GLU A 85 4.85 -15.30 -6.93
CA GLU A 85 4.88 -15.68 -5.52
C GLU A 85 3.50 -15.67 -4.84
N MET A 86 2.48 -15.12 -5.51
CA MET A 86 1.12 -14.93 -5.01
C MET A 86 0.07 -15.80 -5.71
N ALA A 87 0.47 -16.75 -6.55
CA ALA A 87 -0.43 -17.57 -7.37
C ALA A 87 -1.53 -18.32 -6.58
N ASP A 88 -1.28 -18.67 -5.31
CA ASP A 88 -2.23 -19.34 -4.42
C ASP A 88 -3.04 -18.39 -3.52
N GLN A 89 -2.79 -17.08 -3.60
CA GLN A 89 -3.45 -16.07 -2.77
C GLN A 89 -4.54 -15.35 -3.56
N ARG A 90 -5.68 -15.09 -2.91
CA ARG A 90 -6.75 -14.24 -3.44
C ARG A 90 -6.87 -13.02 -2.55
N CYS A 91 -6.51 -11.86 -3.09
CA CYS A 91 -6.62 -10.62 -2.34
C CYS A 91 -8.10 -10.25 -2.15
N ALA A 92 -8.44 -9.72 -0.98
CA ALA A 92 -9.78 -9.22 -0.69
C ALA A 92 -9.89 -7.77 -1.14
N THR A 93 -11.05 -7.40 -1.70
CA THR A 93 -11.33 -6.01 -2.06
C THR A 93 -11.78 -5.22 -0.84
N ILE A 94 -11.59 -3.90 -0.87
CA ILE A 94 -12.07 -3.00 0.18
C ILE A 94 -13.59 -3.14 0.41
N ALA A 95 -14.36 -3.33 -0.66
CA ALA A 95 -15.80 -3.55 -0.57
C ALA A 95 -16.16 -4.80 0.26
N GLY A 96 -15.33 -5.85 0.22
CA GLY A 96 -15.48 -7.04 1.06
C GLY A 96 -15.03 -6.82 2.51
N HIS A 97 -14.03 -5.98 2.75
CA HIS A 97 -13.51 -5.67 4.09
C HIS A 97 -14.54 -4.92 4.97
N PHE A 98 -15.34 -4.05 4.35
CA PHE A 98 -16.41 -3.31 5.04
C PHE A 98 -17.75 -4.04 5.12
N ALA A 99 -17.91 -5.19 4.45
CA ALA A 99 -19.17 -5.95 4.41
C ALA A 99 -19.39 -6.85 5.65
N LEU A 100 -18.51 -6.80 6.65
CA LEU A 100 -18.56 -7.62 7.87
C LEU A 100 -18.92 -6.84 9.16
N ASN A 101 -19.46 -5.62 9.05
CA ASN A 101 -19.95 -4.85 10.20
C ASN A 101 -21.44 -4.55 10.12
#